data_AF-A0A534TGK4-F1
#
_entry.id   AF-A0A534TGK4-F1
#
_cell.length_a   1.000
_cell.length_b   1.000
_cell.length_c   1.000
_cell.angle_alpha   90.00
_cell.angle_beta   90.00
_cell.angle_gamma   90.00
#
_symmetry.space_group_name_H-M   'P 1'
#
loop_
_entity.id
_entity.type
_entity.pdbx_description
1 polymer ?
#
loop_
_entity_poly.entity_id
_entity_poly.type
_entity_poly.pdbx_seq_one_letter_code
_entity_poly.pdbx_strand_id
1 'polypeptide(L)'
;MQTRSIQIALRALVGAYAALAFLSIGCGSGALPPWTAASTAPGTDTNTCTAPEHGRISCNIVCDDGYTACGDICTRVDSDRRNCGSCGKACSGDQTCSGGVCVGSCLQGQTACNGACVDTDNDDRNCGGCGNGCSADHASASCRQGSCDISSCHPGWANCNGNVHDGCETSIDSDRNNCGGCDVSCREDEICEHGHPVRCGPSEHREGNECVANRCGDTDNDRDNCGVCGNRCSEEEICDHGHRVRCAPGYHRQGNACVPNPGSCGDTSSDRENCGACGSRCEDDEICERGHHVRCGAGSHREGNRCVPNPPSCGDTDQDRDNCGACGSHCADDEICVGGHHVRCGAGFHREDNACVPEACGDTDHDRNNCGACGNRCGDDEICDHGRRARCGAGHHREGNACVPNGNSCGDTDNDRDHCGGCGNRCEDDEVCDKGHRVRCTTGYHREGNRCVANGNSCGDTGNDRNNCGACGNRCGDDEVCEHGKHVKCDEGFHREGNSCVANCAGGCNGNDKVTICHRPPGNPSNEHTITVGASAVPAHLAHGDHLGPCADGKHGGG
;
A
#
# COMPACT_ATOMS: atom_id res chain seq x y z
N MET A 1 18.96 -65.05 -25.11
CA MET A 1 17.73 -65.62 -24.53
C MET A 1 16.61 -64.60 -24.71
N GLN A 2 15.82 -64.82 -25.75
CA GLN A 2 14.61 -64.07 -26.13
C GLN A 2 13.38 -64.63 -25.40
N THR A 3 12.31 -63.84 -25.27
CA THR A 3 10.86 -64.18 -25.38
C THR A 3 10.08 -63.00 -24.76
N ARG A 4 8.99 -62.39 -25.28
CA ARG A 4 7.99 -62.55 -26.37
C ARG A 4 7.37 -61.14 -26.59
N SER A 5 7.23 -60.60 -27.82
CA SER A 5 6.02 -60.61 -28.69
C SER A 5 4.76 -60.01 -28.00
N ILE A 6 4.02 -59.03 -28.52
CA ILE A 6 3.20 -59.03 -29.75
C ILE A 6 2.72 -57.58 -30.08
N GLN A 7 2.84 -57.14 -31.33
CA GLN A 7 1.97 -56.15 -31.98
C GLN A 7 0.86 -56.89 -32.75
N ILE A 8 -0.41 -56.45 -32.68
CA ILE A 8 -1.41 -56.70 -33.73
C ILE A 8 -2.29 -55.44 -33.91
N ALA A 9 -2.49 -55.12 -35.18
CA ALA A 9 -3.12 -53.95 -35.74
C ALA A 9 -4.61 -54.15 -36.10
N LEU A 10 -5.27 -53.02 -36.37
CA LEU A 10 -6.39 -52.77 -37.31
C LEU A 10 -7.65 -53.65 -37.28
N ARG A 11 -8.81 -52.98 -37.14
CA ARG A 11 -10.02 -53.25 -37.93
C ARG A 11 -10.62 -51.96 -38.48
N ALA A 12 -10.79 -51.96 -39.80
CA ALA A 12 -11.52 -50.99 -40.61
C ALA A 12 -13.03 -51.31 -40.65
N LEU A 13 -13.86 -50.30 -40.97
CA LEU A 13 -15.20 -50.32 -41.61
C LEU A 13 -15.69 -48.84 -41.64
N VAL A 14 -15.60 -48.07 -42.73
CA VAL A 14 -16.42 -48.00 -43.96
C VAL A 14 -17.91 -47.70 -43.71
N GLY A 15 -18.39 -46.57 -44.28
CA GLY A 15 -19.81 -46.28 -44.61
C GLY A 15 -20.35 -45.00 -43.94
N ALA A 16 -20.36 -43.81 -44.54
CA ALA A 16 -21.11 -43.31 -45.71
C ALA A 16 -22.55 -42.79 -45.42
N TYR A 17 -22.69 -41.46 -45.54
CA TYR A 17 -23.77 -40.67 -46.16
C TYR A 17 -25.15 -40.38 -45.52
N ALA A 18 -25.51 -39.10 -45.68
CA ALA A 18 -26.83 -38.45 -45.84
C ALA A 18 -27.70 -38.24 -44.56
N ALA A 19 -27.99 -37.01 -44.10
CA ALA A 19 -28.68 -35.83 -44.68
C ALA A 19 -30.20 -35.77 -44.40
N LEU A 20 -30.62 -34.59 -43.93
CA LEU A 20 -31.95 -33.96 -43.94
C LEU A 20 -32.99 -34.32 -42.87
N ALA A 21 -33.34 -33.31 -42.04
CA ALA A 21 -34.71 -32.80 -41.95
C ALA A 21 -34.74 -31.38 -41.36
N PHE A 22 -35.20 -30.44 -42.19
CA PHE A 22 -35.76 -29.14 -41.80
C PHE A 22 -37.11 -29.34 -41.09
N LEU A 23 -37.42 -28.52 -40.08
CA LEU A 23 -38.72 -27.85 -39.97
C LEU A 23 -38.68 -26.67 -38.97
N SER A 24 -39.65 -25.79 -39.11
CA SER A 24 -39.58 -24.34 -38.96
C SER A 24 -40.57 -23.81 -37.90
N ILE A 25 -40.30 -22.56 -37.45
CA ILE A 25 -41.26 -21.49 -37.06
C ILE A 25 -41.97 -21.54 -35.70
N GLY A 26 -41.88 -20.41 -34.97
CA GLY A 26 -42.92 -19.89 -34.05
C GLY A 26 -42.35 -19.24 -32.78
N CYS A 27 -41.81 -18.02 -32.83
CA CYS A 27 -42.46 -16.74 -32.45
C CYS A 27 -42.90 -16.63 -30.96
N GLY A 28 -42.21 -15.78 -30.19
CA GLY A 28 -42.57 -15.40 -28.83
C GLY A 28 -41.91 -14.07 -28.44
N SER A 29 -42.69 -13.01 -28.49
CA SER A 29 -42.35 -11.62 -28.21
C SER A 29 -42.14 -11.38 -26.70
N GLY A 30 -41.12 -10.60 -26.32
CA GLY A 30 -40.97 -10.13 -24.94
C GLY A 30 -39.68 -9.36 -24.64
N ALA A 31 -39.73 -8.04 -24.87
CA ALA A 31 -38.98 -6.96 -24.21
C ALA A 31 -37.51 -7.17 -23.78
N LEU A 32 -36.59 -6.47 -24.48
CA LEU A 32 -35.22 -6.19 -24.01
C LEU A 32 -35.17 -4.85 -23.24
N PRO A 33 -34.42 -4.75 -22.12
CA PRO A 33 -34.07 -3.49 -21.48
C PRO A 33 -32.87 -2.79 -22.16
N PRO A 34 -32.67 -1.47 -21.94
CA PRO A 34 -31.75 -0.66 -22.72
C PRO A 34 -30.32 -0.62 -22.14
N TRP A 35 -29.35 -0.67 -23.07
CA TRP A 35 -28.06 0.05 -23.07
C TRP A 35 -27.01 -0.31 -21.98
N THR A 36 -26.04 -1.14 -22.37
CA THR A 36 -24.60 -0.79 -22.31
C THR A 36 -23.88 -1.55 -23.43
N ALA A 37 -23.74 -0.92 -24.60
CA ALA A 37 -22.88 -1.43 -25.66
C ALA A 37 -21.43 -1.14 -25.25
N ALA A 38 -20.70 -2.20 -24.91
CA ALA A 38 -19.25 -2.20 -24.89
C ALA A 38 -18.75 -1.86 -26.29
N SER A 39 -17.89 -0.85 -26.34
CA SER A 39 -17.17 -0.34 -27.50
C SER A 39 -16.35 -1.44 -28.17
N THR A 40 -16.91 -2.03 -29.21
CA THR A 40 -16.11 -2.50 -30.35
C THR A 40 -15.95 -1.28 -31.24
N ALA A 41 -14.72 -0.80 -31.38
CA ALA A 41 -14.41 0.29 -32.30
C ALA A 41 -14.34 -0.26 -33.73
N PRO A 42 -15.23 0.13 -34.66
CA PRO A 42 -14.86 0.24 -36.04
C PRO A 42 -14.24 1.63 -36.24
N GLY A 43 -13.04 1.69 -36.81
CA GLY A 43 -12.51 2.93 -37.36
C GLY A 43 -13.48 3.45 -38.41
N THR A 44 -14.24 4.48 -38.05
CA THR A 44 -15.13 5.18 -38.96
C THR A 44 -14.65 6.62 -39.06
N ASP A 45 -14.01 6.95 -40.18
CA ASP A 45 -13.84 8.32 -40.65
C ASP A 45 -15.25 8.94 -40.82
N THR A 46 -15.75 9.59 -39.78
CA THR A 46 -17.12 10.13 -39.74
C THR A 46 -17.14 11.60 -40.10
N ASN A 47 -16.94 11.90 -41.38
CA ASN A 47 -17.34 13.20 -41.94
C ASN A 47 -18.86 13.24 -42.20
N THR A 48 -19.67 13.17 -41.14
CA THR A 48 -21.13 13.40 -41.24
C THR A 48 -21.56 14.59 -40.39
N CYS A 49 -21.66 15.77 -41.02
CA CYS A 49 -22.34 16.92 -40.42
C CYS A 49 -23.86 16.63 -40.37
N THR A 50 -24.48 16.56 -39.19
CA THR A 50 -25.96 16.44 -39.08
C THR A 50 -26.60 17.76 -38.64
N ALA A 51 -27.67 18.20 -39.32
CA ALA A 51 -28.38 19.45 -39.01
C ALA A 51 -29.34 19.24 -37.84
N PRO A 52 -29.56 20.24 -36.97
CA PRO A 52 -30.73 20.24 -36.09
C PRO A 52 -32.02 20.51 -36.88
N GLU A 53 -33.17 20.09 -36.33
CA GLU A 53 -34.49 20.40 -36.89
C GLU A 53 -34.64 21.93 -37.05
N HIS A 54 -34.86 22.37 -38.29
CA HIS A 54 -34.92 23.76 -38.74
C HIS A 54 -33.60 24.57 -38.79
N GLY A 55 -32.44 23.91 -38.89
CA GLY A 55 -31.15 24.54 -39.20
C GLY A 55 -30.66 24.35 -40.64
N ARG A 56 -29.75 25.21 -41.12
CA ARG A 56 -28.99 25.00 -42.38
C ARG A 56 -27.53 24.69 -42.03
N ILE A 57 -26.98 23.61 -42.57
CA ILE A 57 -25.56 23.25 -42.45
C ILE A 57 -24.75 23.96 -43.54
N SER A 58 -23.58 24.49 -43.17
CA SER A 58 -22.47 24.75 -44.09
C SER A 58 -21.29 23.88 -43.66
N CYS A 59 -21.05 22.75 -44.32
CA CYS A 59 -19.80 22.01 -44.12
C CYS A 59 -18.74 22.71 -44.95
N ASN A 60 -17.64 23.13 -44.32
CA ASN A 60 -16.45 23.55 -45.03
C ASN A 60 -15.54 22.33 -45.19
N ILE A 61 -15.05 22.07 -46.39
CA ILE A 61 -14.07 21.01 -46.63
C ILE A 61 -12.71 21.57 -46.23
N VAL A 62 -12.19 21.07 -45.11
CA VAL A 62 -10.82 21.30 -44.67
C VAL A 62 -10.01 20.11 -45.12
N CYS A 63 -9.00 20.35 -45.94
CA CYS A 63 -8.06 19.33 -46.36
C CYS A 63 -6.81 19.40 -45.49
N ASP A 64 -6.20 18.24 -45.24
CA ASP A 64 -4.91 18.16 -44.55
C ASP A 64 -3.82 18.92 -45.33
N ASP A 65 -2.74 19.27 -44.62
CA ASP A 65 -1.62 19.98 -45.21
C ASP A 65 -1.09 19.26 -46.47
N GLY A 66 -0.98 20.03 -47.56
CA GLY A 66 -0.56 19.52 -48.88
C GLY A 66 -1.70 19.07 -49.80
N TYR A 67 -2.96 19.06 -49.33
CA TYR A 67 -4.13 18.74 -50.16
C TYR A 67 -4.93 20.02 -50.51
N THR A 68 -5.53 20.04 -51.70
CA THR A 68 -6.40 21.12 -52.20
C THR A 68 -7.83 20.61 -52.35
N ALA A 69 -8.80 21.41 -51.88
CA ALA A 69 -10.22 21.11 -52.06
C ALA A 69 -10.62 21.31 -53.53
N CYS A 70 -10.98 20.21 -54.20
CA CYS A 70 -11.45 20.18 -55.58
C CYS A 70 -12.92 19.75 -55.63
N GLY A 71 -13.81 20.66 -55.23
CA GLY A 71 -15.21 20.33 -54.98
C GLY A 71 -15.34 19.54 -53.69
N ASP A 72 -15.96 18.36 -53.76
CA ASP A 72 -16.25 17.52 -52.59
C ASP A 72 -15.10 16.55 -52.21
N ILE A 73 -13.94 16.68 -52.85
CA ILE A 73 -12.78 15.81 -52.64
C ILE A 73 -11.52 16.63 -52.33
N CYS A 74 -10.70 16.14 -51.40
CA CYS A 74 -9.35 16.64 -51.17
C CYS A 74 -8.37 15.87 -52.06
N THR A 75 -7.62 16.55 -52.92
CA THR A 75 -6.60 15.93 -53.78
C THR A 75 -5.30 16.72 -53.77
N ARG A 76 -4.20 16.04 -54.07
CA ARG A 76 -2.87 16.63 -54.17
C ARG A 76 -2.64 17.18 -55.57
N VAL A 77 -2.78 18.49 -55.75
CA VAL A 77 -2.61 19.12 -57.07
C VAL A 77 -1.16 19.10 -57.56
N ASP A 78 -0.20 18.77 -56.71
CA ASP A 78 1.22 18.66 -57.07
C ASP A 78 1.60 17.31 -57.71
N SER A 79 0.76 16.27 -57.55
CA SER A 79 1.05 14.89 -57.93
C SER A 79 -0.14 14.15 -58.58
N ASP A 80 -1.39 14.58 -58.38
CA ASP A 80 -2.55 13.97 -59.04
C ASP A 80 -2.63 14.36 -60.52
N ARG A 81 -2.42 13.37 -61.39
CA ARG A 81 -2.50 13.51 -62.85
C ARG A 81 -3.82 14.10 -63.35
N ARG A 82 -4.94 13.90 -62.64
CA ARG A 82 -6.26 14.43 -63.03
C ARG A 82 -6.49 15.86 -62.55
N ASN A 83 -5.65 16.37 -61.64
CA ASN A 83 -5.81 17.66 -60.97
C ASN A 83 -4.46 18.43 -60.90
N CYS A 84 -3.64 18.37 -61.94
CA CYS A 84 -2.25 18.79 -61.89
C CYS A 84 -2.07 20.32 -61.99
N GLY A 85 -1.68 20.93 -60.87
CA GLY A 85 -1.49 22.37 -60.66
C GLY A 85 -2.78 23.13 -60.37
N SER A 86 -3.94 22.52 -60.62
CA SER A 86 -5.27 23.05 -60.31
C SER A 86 -6.33 21.97 -60.46
N CYS A 87 -7.45 22.10 -59.75
CA CYS A 87 -8.58 21.19 -59.86
C CYS A 87 -9.07 21.03 -61.31
N GLY A 88 -9.31 19.77 -61.72
CA GLY A 88 -9.81 19.41 -63.05
C GLY A 88 -8.80 19.51 -64.20
N LYS A 89 -7.56 19.95 -63.95
CA LYS A 89 -6.52 20.04 -64.97
C LYS A 89 -5.82 18.70 -65.15
N ALA A 90 -6.38 17.85 -66.01
CA ALA A 90 -5.79 16.56 -66.33
C ALA A 90 -4.61 16.67 -67.31
N CYS A 91 -3.54 15.92 -67.07
CA CYS A 91 -2.42 15.81 -68.01
C CYS A 91 -2.80 14.99 -69.26
N SER A 92 -2.27 15.38 -70.42
CA SER A 92 -2.59 14.79 -71.72
C SER A 92 -1.68 13.62 -72.08
N GLY A 93 -2.17 12.65 -72.87
CA GLY A 93 -1.35 11.52 -73.32
C GLY A 93 -0.79 10.71 -72.16
N ASP A 94 0.50 10.34 -72.19
CA ASP A 94 1.17 9.60 -71.10
C ASP A 94 1.90 10.52 -70.10
N GLN A 95 1.59 11.82 -70.10
CA GLN A 95 2.22 12.78 -69.19
C GLN A 95 1.92 12.50 -67.71
N THR A 96 2.86 12.88 -66.86
CA THR A 96 2.87 12.65 -65.42
C THR A 96 2.83 14.00 -64.71
N CYS A 97 2.13 14.10 -63.57
CA CYS A 97 2.15 15.32 -62.77
C CYS A 97 3.39 15.35 -61.87
N SER A 98 4.19 16.41 -61.97
CA SER A 98 5.35 16.66 -61.10
C SER A 98 5.33 18.11 -60.66
N GLY A 99 5.23 18.35 -59.34
CA GLY A 99 5.21 19.70 -58.76
C GLY A 99 4.07 20.59 -59.32
N GLY A 100 2.95 20.00 -59.71
CA GLY A 100 1.80 20.71 -60.29
C GLY A 100 1.92 21.04 -61.78
N VAL A 101 2.90 20.47 -62.47
CA VAL A 101 3.10 20.64 -63.92
C VAL A 101 3.06 19.28 -64.62
N CYS A 102 2.35 19.21 -65.75
CA CYS A 102 2.33 18.03 -66.59
C CYS A 102 3.64 17.91 -67.37
N VAL A 103 4.41 16.86 -67.11
CA VAL A 103 5.71 16.58 -67.73
C VAL A 103 5.65 15.29 -68.57
N GLY A 104 6.42 15.24 -69.66
CA GLY A 104 6.52 14.04 -70.51
C GLY A 104 7.40 12.93 -69.92
N SER A 105 8.27 13.28 -68.98
CA SER A 105 9.14 12.37 -68.23
C SER A 105 9.47 12.99 -66.88
N CYS A 106 9.68 12.18 -65.85
CA CYS A 106 10.08 12.68 -64.54
C CYS A 106 11.48 13.30 -64.56
N LEU A 107 11.71 14.23 -63.63
CA LEU A 107 13.03 14.82 -63.41
C LEU A 107 14.01 13.74 -62.95
N GLN A 108 15.31 13.98 -63.17
CA GLN A 108 16.35 13.07 -62.71
C GLN A 108 16.26 12.89 -61.18
N GLY A 109 16.24 11.63 -60.72
CA GLY A 109 16.03 11.27 -59.31
C GLY A 109 14.57 11.02 -58.91
N GLN A 110 13.60 11.19 -59.81
CA GLN A 110 12.20 10.84 -59.57
C GLN A 110 11.72 9.69 -60.45
N THR A 111 10.83 8.87 -59.90
CA THR A 111 10.24 7.71 -60.58
C THR A 111 8.78 7.99 -60.92
N ALA A 112 8.34 7.57 -62.11
CA ALA A 112 6.94 7.70 -62.52
C ALA A 112 6.10 6.59 -61.85
N CYS A 113 5.24 6.96 -60.90
CA CYS A 113 4.37 6.06 -60.16
C CYS A 113 2.90 6.48 -60.33
N ASN A 114 2.09 5.63 -60.97
CA ASN A 114 0.64 5.82 -61.14
C ASN A 114 0.21 7.22 -61.64
N GLY A 115 1.02 7.85 -62.51
CA GLY A 115 0.73 9.17 -63.08
C GLY A 115 1.28 10.36 -62.29
N ALA A 116 2.03 10.12 -61.21
CA ALA A 116 2.80 11.12 -60.45
C ALA A 116 4.32 10.86 -60.57
N CYS A 117 5.14 11.90 -60.48
CA CYS A 117 6.59 11.75 -60.27
C CYS A 117 6.86 11.79 -58.76
N VAL A 118 7.41 10.71 -58.22
CA VAL A 118 7.70 10.57 -56.79
C VAL A 118 9.19 10.39 -56.56
N ASP A 119 9.68 10.92 -55.45
CA ASP A 119 11.05 10.66 -54.98
C ASP A 119 11.05 9.37 -54.16
N THR A 120 11.48 8.28 -54.77
CA THR A 120 11.50 6.98 -54.10
C THR A 120 12.54 6.89 -52.98
N ASP A 121 13.43 7.89 -52.85
CA ASP A 121 14.45 7.89 -51.80
C ASP A 121 13.96 8.50 -50.49
N ASN A 122 12.89 9.30 -50.52
CA ASN A 122 12.39 10.07 -49.37
C ASN A 122 10.85 10.11 -49.24
N ASP A 123 10.09 9.48 -50.13
CA ASP A 123 8.63 9.39 -50.04
C ASP A 123 8.22 8.14 -49.23
N ASP A 124 7.67 8.37 -48.03
CA ASP A 124 7.18 7.33 -47.12
C ASP A 124 6.14 6.40 -47.75
N ARG A 125 5.44 6.80 -48.82
CA ARG A 125 4.44 5.96 -49.52
C ARG A 125 5.01 5.23 -50.74
N ASN A 126 6.23 5.55 -51.17
CA ASN A 126 6.86 5.03 -52.39
C ASN A 126 8.35 4.70 -52.17
N CYS A 127 8.72 4.22 -50.98
CA CYS A 127 10.10 4.04 -50.57
C CYS A 127 10.79 2.89 -51.29
N GLY A 128 11.86 3.19 -52.02
CA GLY A 128 12.59 2.26 -52.87
C GLY A 128 11.81 1.79 -54.11
N GLY A 129 10.55 2.22 -54.29
CA GLY A 129 9.72 1.83 -55.42
C GLY A 129 8.25 2.27 -55.30
N CYS A 130 7.55 2.31 -56.43
CA CYS A 130 6.15 2.73 -56.48
C CYS A 130 5.25 1.86 -55.58
N GLY A 131 4.48 2.49 -54.70
CA GLY A 131 3.54 1.81 -53.81
C GLY A 131 4.16 1.06 -52.64
N ASN A 132 5.49 1.12 -52.46
CA ASN A 132 6.17 0.56 -51.31
C ASN A 132 6.11 1.55 -50.14
N GLY A 133 4.97 1.57 -49.43
CA GLY A 133 4.83 2.40 -48.24
C GLY A 133 5.61 1.84 -47.05
N CYS A 134 6.27 2.72 -46.30
CA CYS A 134 6.82 2.40 -44.99
C CYS A 134 5.69 2.35 -43.97
N SER A 135 5.25 1.13 -43.66
CA SER A 135 4.27 0.83 -42.62
C SER A 135 4.92 -0.11 -41.62
N ALA A 136 4.85 0.24 -40.34
CA ALA A 136 5.46 -0.51 -39.26
C ALA A 136 4.51 -0.51 -38.06
N ASP A 137 4.29 -1.67 -37.45
CA ASP A 137 3.40 -1.78 -36.30
C ASP A 137 4.04 -1.13 -35.07
N HIS A 138 3.23 -0.37 -34.33
CA HIS A 138 3.64 0.39 -33.15
C HIS A 138 4.86 1.31 -33.35
N ALA A 139 5.06 1.82 -34.57
CA ALA A 139 6.20 2.64 -34.92
C ALA A 139 5.84 3.76 -35.89
N SER A 140 6.60 4.85 -35.82
CA SER A 140 6.65 5.87 -36.87
C SER A 140 7.79 5.51 -37.83
N ALA A 141 7.44 5.10 -39.05
CA ALA A 141 8.39 4.76 -40.09
C ALA A 141 8.61 5.93 -41.07
N SER A 142 9.81 6.04 -41.63
CA SER A 142 10.19 7.05 -42.62
C SER A 142 11.02 6.44 -43.74
N CYS A 143 10.94 6.97 -44.94
CA CYS A 143 11.81 6.60 -46.04
C CYS A 143 13.13 7.37 -45.98
N ARG A 144 14.25 6.66 -45.99
CA ARG A 144 15.59 7.24 -46.06
C ARG A 144 16.43 6.47 -47.07
N GLN A 145 16.90 7.18 -48.11
CA GLN A 145 17.77 6.63 -49.15
C GLN A 145 17.17 5.38 -49.83
N GLY A 146 15.84 5.37 -50.00
CA GLY A 146 15.13 4.29 -50.67
C GLY A 146 14.92 3.05 -49.80
N SER A 147 15.12 3.16 -48.48
CA SER A 147 14.80 2.11 -47.51
C SER A 147 13.96 2.65 -46.37
N CYS A 148 13.01 1.84 -45.90
CA CYS A 148 12.23 2.18 -44.72
C CYS A 148 13.10 2.09 -43.48
N ASP A 149 12.94 3.07 -42.61
CA ASP A 149 13.63 3.18 -41.33
C ASP A 149 12.59 3.49 -40.24
N ILE A 150 12.85 3.06 -39.01
CA ILE A 150 12.00 3.39 -37.86
C ILE A 150 12.53 4.66 -37.21
N SER A 151 11.76 5.75 -37.30
CA SER A 151 12.10 7.03 -36.66
C SER A 151 11.93 6.96 -35.15
N SER A 152 10.88 6.29 -34.67
CA SER A 152 10.61 6.08 -33.24
C SER A 152 9.56 5.00 -33.04
N CYS A 153 9.71 4.20 -31.98
CA CYS A 153 8.63 3.34 -31.48
C CYS A 153 7.58 4.17 -30.74
N HIS A 154 6.33 3.70 -30.74
CA HIS A 154 5.31 4.21 -29.84
C HIS A 154 5.71 3.93 -28.37
N PRO A 155 5.24 4.74 -27.41
CA PRO A 155 5.51 4.49 -25.99
C PRO A 155 5.14 3.05 -25.58
N GLY A 156 6.02 2.39 -24.83
CA GLY A 156 5.83 1.02 -24.36
C GLY A 156 6.20 -0.08 -25.36
N TRP A 157 6.74 0.27 -26.54
CA TRP A 157 7.16 -0.69 -27.57
C TRP A 157 8.63 -0.52 -27.95
N ALA A 158 9.28 -1.63 -28.32
CA ALA A 158 10.64 -1.65 -28.83
C ALA A 158 10.80 -2.61 -30.01
N ASN A 159 11.75 -2.28 -30.89
CA ASN A 159 12.23 -3.16 -31.95
C ASN A 159 13.41 -3.98 -31.42
N CYS A 160 13.14 -5.20 -30.95
CA CYS A 160 14.14 -6.03 -30.29
C CYS A 160 14.86 -6.98 -31.26
N ASN A 161 14.23 -7.31 -32.39
CA ASN A 161 14.86 -8.14 -33.43
C ASN A 161 15.69 -7.30 -34.45
N GLY A 162 15.58 -5.97 -34.42
CA GLY A 162 16.23 -5.02 -35.32
C GLY A 162 15.63 -4.95 -36.74
N ASN A 163 14.47 -5.55 -36.96
CA ASN A 163 13.82 -5.59 -38.27
C ASN A 163 12.88 -4.39 -38.42
N VAL A 164 13.13 -3.57 -39.42
CA VAL A 164 12.35 -2.34 -39.64
C VAL A 164 10.97 -2.61 -40.28
N HIS A 165 10.75 -3.83 -40.79
CA HIS A 165 9.55 -4.16 -41.57
C HIS A 165 8.38 -4.70 -40.74
N ASP A 166 8.64 -5.29 -39.58
CA ASP A 166 7.63 -5.72 -38.61
C ASP A 166 7.42 -4.71 -37.46
N GLY A 167 8.27 -3.68 -37.39
CA GLY A 167 8.04 -2.49 -36.58
C GLY A 167 8.69 -2.57 -35.21
N CYS A 168 7.96 -2.10 -34.19
CA CYS A 168 8.36 -2.25 -32.80
C CYS A 168 7.47 -3.33 -32.20
N GLU A 169 7.88 -4.57 -32.39
CA GLU A 169 7.09 -5.78 -32.19
C GLU A 169 6.97 -6.23 -30.74
N THR A 170 7.80 -5.69 -29.85
CA THR A 170 7.92 -6.13 -28.47
C THR A 170 7.36 -5.10 -27.50
N SER A 171 6.36 -5.49 -26.69
CA SER A 171 5.85 -4.64 -25.60
C SER A 171 6.84 -4.63 -24.44
N ILE A 172 7.52 -3.51 -24.22
CA ILE A 172 8.43 -3.36 -23.08
C ILE A 172 7.71 -2.99 -21.78
N ASP A 173 6.42 -2.65 -21.85
CA ASP A 173 5.63 -2.28 -20.67
C ASP A 173 5.04 -3.47 -19.92
N SER A 174 4.81 -4.58 -20.64
CA SER A 174 4.08 -5.74 -20.12
C SER A 174 4.72 -7.08 -20.47
N ASP A 175 5.72 -7.13 -21.35
CA ASP A 175 6.47 -8.37 -21.57
C ASP A 175 7.54 -8.54 -20.49
N ARG A 176 7.32 -9.54 -19.66
CA ARG A 176 8.24 -9.94 -18.60
C ARG A 176 9.65 -10.26 -19.09
N ASN A 177 9.82 -10.67 -20.33
CA ASN A 177 11.13 -10.99 -20.89
C ASN A 177 11.84 -9.78 -21.49
N ASN A 178 11.15 -8.65 -21.63
CA ASN A 178 11.62 -7.42 -22.25
C ASN A 178 11.22 -6.16 -21.44
N CYS A 179 11.22 -6.27 -20.11
CA CYS A 179 10.64 -5.28 -19.23
C CYS A 179 11.48 -3.99 -19.14
N GLY A 180 10.94 -2.89 -19.66
CA GLY A 180 11.63 -1.60 -19.76
C GLY A 180 12.69 -1.55 -20.87
N GLY A 181 12.89 -2.64 -21.62
CA GLY A 181 13.86 -2.72 -22.71
C GLY A 181 14.06 -4.15 -23.21
N CYS A 182 14.60 -4.27 -24.41
CA CYS A 182 14.88 -5.56 -25.03
C CYS A 182 15.81 -6.43 -24.18
N ASP A 183 15.50 -7.72 -24.09
CA ASP A 183 16.24 -8.73 -23.33
C ASP A 183 16.32 -8.48 -21.81
N VAL A 184 15.50 -7.57 -21.27
CA VAL A 184 15.41 -7.32 -19.82
C VAL A 184 14.37 -8.25 -19.21
N SER A 185 14.80 -9.41 -18.74
CA SER A 185 13.91 -10.38 -18.10
C SER A 185 13.73 -10.13 -16.60
N CYS A 186 12.49 -10.13 -16.12
CA CYS A 186 12.18 -10.07 -14.68
C CYS A 186 12.67 -11.34 -13.96
N ARG A 187 12.88 -11.25 -12.63
CA ARG A 187 13.19 -12.41 -11.75
C ARG A 187 11.97 -13.25 -11.41
N GLU A 188 12.18 -14.48 -10.94
CA GLU A 188 11.13 -15.49 -10.75
C GLU A 188 9.88 -15.01 -9.98
N ASP A 189 10.04 -14.07 -9.05
CA ASP A 189 9.02 -13.45 -8.22
C ASP A 189 8.53 -12.07 -8.70
N GLU A 190 8.96 -11.64 -9.89
CA GLU A 190 8.67 -10.33 -10.48
C GLU A 190 7.79 -10.44 -11.73
N ILE A 191 6.88 -9.47 -11.87
CA ILE A 191 6.12 -9.14 -13.09
C ILE A 191 6.68 -7.88 -13.74
N CYS A 192 6.27 -7.59 -14.98
CA CYS A 192 6.51 -6.31 -15.64
C CYS A 192 5.26 -5.44 -15.59
N GLU A 193 5.38 -4.29 -14.93
CA GLU A 193 4.30 -3.32 -14.81
C GLU A 193 4.82 -1.94 -15.24
N HIS A 194 4.24 -1.38 -16.32
CA HIS A 194 4.65 -0.09 -16.90
C HIS A 194 6.16 -0.01 -17.20
N GLY A 195 6.75 -1.13 -17.65
CA GLY A 195 8.16 -1.20 -18.01
C GLY A 195 9.11 -1.31 -16.82
N HIS A 196 8.58 -1.65 -15.64
CA HIS A 196 9.38 -1.86 -14.44
C HIS A 196 9.17 -3.26 -13.86
N PRO A 197 10.26 -3.96 -13.46
CA PRO A 197 10.14 -5.18 -12.68
C PRO A 197 9.54 -4.86 -11.31
N VAL A 198 8.37 -5.43 -11.04
CA VAL A 198 7.65 -5.27 -9.77
C VAL A 198 7.53 -6.64 -9.11
N ARG A 199 7.91 -6.75 -7.84
CA ARG A 199 7.74 -7.98 -7.05
C ARG A 199 6.29 -8.14 -6.61
N CYS A 200 5.76 -9.35 -6.72
CA CYS A 200 4.44 -9.65 -6.17
C CYS A 200 4.44 -9.48 -4.64
N GLY A 201 3.27 -9.12 -4.09
CA GLY A 201 3.11 -8.91 -2.66
C GLY A 201 3.34 -10.17 -1.83
N PRO A 202 3.51 -10.04 -0.50
CA PRO A 202 3.75 -11.18 0.40
C PRO A 202 2.62 -12.22 0.40
N SER A 203 1.41 -11.84 -0.02
CA SER A 203 0.25 -12.74 -0.13
C SER A 203 -0.14 -13.05 -1.57
N GLU A 204 0.77 -12.87 -2.52
CA GLU A 204 0.56 -13.13 -3.95
C GLU A 204 1.66 -14.03 -4.51
N HIS A 205 1.36 -14.77 -5.58
CA HIS A 205 2.37 -15.47 -6.38
C HIS A 205 2.22 -15.08 -7.85
N ARG A 206 3.33 -15.19 -8.58
CA ARG A 206 3.37 -14.85 -10.00
C ARG A 206 2.79 -15.98 -10.85
N GLU A 207 1.75 -15.68 -11.62
CA GLU A 207 1.28 -16.51 -12.74
C GLU A 207 1.47 -15.74 -14.05
N GLY A 208 2.47 -16.11 -14.85
CA GLY A 208 2.81 -15.35 -16.06
C GLY A 208 3.30 -13.94 -15.73
N ASN A 209 2.58 -12.91 -16.21
CA ASN A 209 2.86 -11.50 -15.91
C ASN A 209 1.84 -10.89 -14.94
N GLU A 210 1.13 -11.71 -14.17
CA GLU A 210 0.16 -11.25 -13.17
C GLU A 210 0.57 -11.72 -11.78
N CYS A 211 0.40 -10.83 -10.80
CA CYS A 211 0.40 -11.20 -9.39
C CYS A 211 -1.00 -11.67 -9.02
N VAL A 212 -1.12 -12.95 -8.71
CA VAL A 212 -2.37 -13.57 -8.34
C VAL A 212 -2.38 -13.73 -6.83
N ALA A 213 -3.48 -13.33 -6.19
CA ALA A 213 -3.67 -13.57 -4.77
C ALA A 213 -3.47 -15.06 -4.46
N ASN A 214 -2.58 -15.36 -3.51
CA ASN A 214 -2.34 -16.71 -3.07
C ASN A 214 -3.67 -17.29 -2.60
N ARG A 215 -4.07 -18.46 -3.14
CA ARG A 215 -5.11 -19.30 -2.51
C ARG A 215 -4.59 -20.02 -1.27
N CYS A 216 -3.28 -19.94 -1.05
CA CYS A 216 -2.63 -20.35 0.17
C CYS A 216 -3.03 -19.37 1.27
N GLY A 217 -3.28 -19.87 2.47
CA GLY A 217 -3.60 -19.02 3.61
C GLY A 217 -2.41 -18.16 4.05
N ASP A 218 -2.33 -17.91 5.36
CA ASP A 218 -1.28 -17.11 6.00
C ASP A 218 0.13 -17.72 5.80
N THR A 219 0.98 -17.18 4.91
CA THR A 219 2.35 -17.70 4.71
C THR A 219 3.28 -17.49 5.90
N ASP A 220 2.89 -16.66 6.87
CA ASP A 220 3.70 -16.33 8.02
C ASP A 220 3.51 -17.33 9.16
N ASN A 221 2.28 -17.87 9.30
CA ASN A 221 1.91 -18.80 10.38
C ASN A 221 1.16 -20.06 9.91
N ASP A 222 1.09 -20.34 8.61
CA ASP A 222 0.54 -21.58 8.06
C ASP A 222 1.66 -22.59 7.78
N ARG A 223 1.60 -23.74 8.45
CA ARG A 223 2.56 -24.83 8.27
C ARG A 223 2.53 -25.45 6.89
N ASP A 224 1.43 -25.34 6.15
CA ASP A 224 1.35 -25.91 4.81
C ASP A 224 1.90 -24.96 3.73
N ASN A 225 2.15 -23.69 4.08
CA ASN A 225 2.50 -22.62 3.15
C ASN A 225 3.62 -21.69 3.67
N CYS A 226 4.58 -22.22 4.44
CA CYS A 226 5.49 -21.39 5.21
C CYS A 226 6.51 -20.63 4.35
N GLY A 227 6.41 -19.30 4.32
CA GLY A 227 7.22 -18.38 3.53
C GLY A 227 6.91 -18.37 2.02
N VAL A 228 6.44 -19.49 1.49
CA VAL A 228 5.93 -19.61 0.11
C VAL A 228 4.87 -20.71 0.04
N CYS A 229 3.89 -20.53 -0.85
CA CYS A 229 2.85 -21.51 -1.15
C CYS A 229 3.38 -22.94 -1.31
N GLY A 230 2.78 -23.89 -0.59
CA GLY A 230 3.13 -25.31 -0.66
C GLY A 230 4.44 -25.71 0.03
N ASN A 231 5.17 -24.76 0.64
CA ASN A 231 6.37 -25.06 1.43
C ASN A 231 5.97 -25.55 2.83
N ARG A 232 5.71 -26.85 2.92
CA ARG A 232 5.22 -27.49 4.13
C ARG A 232 6.32 -27.68 5.19
N CYS A 233 6.07 -27.21 6.42
CA CYS A 233 6.90 -27.49 7.59
C CYS A 233 6.94 -29.00 7.90
N SER A 234 8.11 -29.50 8.30
CA SER A 234 8.22 -30.89 8.76
C SER A 234 7.51 -31.11 10.09
N GLU A 235 7.39 -32.37 10.53
CA GLU A 235 6.63 -32.71 11.75
C GLU A 235 7.22 -32.14 13.06
N GLU A 236 8.48 -31.69 13.04
CA GLU A 236 9.16 -31.08 14.20
C GLU A 236 9.24 -29.55 14.09
N GLU A 237 8.70 -28.96 13.03
CA GLU A 237 8.82 -27.54 12.71
C GLU A 237 7.47 -26.81 12.75
N ILE A 238 7.54 -25.56 13.16
CA ILE A 238 6.47 -24.55 13.05
C ILE A 238 6.83 -23.54 11.94
N CYS A 239 5.83 -22.79 11.49
CA CYS A 239 6.02 -21.59 10.69
C CYS A 239 5.93 -20.37 11.61
N ASP A 240 7.02 -19.61 11.67
CA ASP A 240 7.11 -18.38 12.47
C ASP A 240 7.64 -17.26 11.57
N HIS A 241 6.80 -16.27 11.29
CA HIS A 241 7.09 -15.15 10.37
C HIS A 241 7.62 -15.62 9.00
N GLY A 242 7.04 -16.69 8.46
CA GLY A 242 7.39 -17.21 7.13
C GLY A 242 8.65 -18.07 7.10
N HIS A 243 9.19 -18.42 8.27
CA HIS A 243 10.36 -19.28 8.39
C HIS A 243 10.05 -20.60 9.09
N ARG A 244 10.66 -21.68 8.59
CA ARG A 244 10.58 -23.02 9.21
C ARG A 244 11.49 -23.06 10.43
N VAL A 245 10.89 -23.10 11.61
CA VAL A 245 11.61 -23.08 12.89
C VAL A 245 11.37 -24.38 13.65
N ARG A 246 12.45 -24.98 14.18
CA ARG A 246 12.34 -26.12 15.11
C ARG A 246 12.15 -25.62 16.53
N CYS A 247 11.29 -26.28 17.29
CA CYS A 247 11.10 -25.95 18.69
C CYS A 247 12.40 -26.14 19.48
N ALA A 248 12.66 -25.23 20.42
CA ALA A 248 13.82 -25.29 21.30
C ALA A 248 13.81 -26.55 22.18
N PRO A 249 14.96 -27.03 22.65
CA PRO A 249 15.03 -28.15 23.60
C PRO A 249 14.12 -27.89 24.82
N GLY A 250 13.30 -28.87 25.17
CA GLY A 250 12.30 -28.73 26.24
C GLY A 250 10.92 -28.27 25.77
N TYR A 251 10.68 -28.13 24.46
CA TYR A 251 9.39 -27.82 23.84
C TYR A 251 9.05 -28.86 22.74
N HIS A 252 7.78 -29.20 22.57
CA HIS A 252 7.25 -29.99 21.45
C HIS A 252 6.28 -29.16 20.61
N ARG A 253 6.09 -29.57 19.37
CA ARG A 253 5.14 -28.94 18.46
C ARG A 253 3.71 -29.38 18.81
N GLN A 254 2.82 -28.41 18.99
CA GLN A 254 1.37 -28.63 18.99
C GLN A 254 0.73 -27.64 18.00
N GLY A 255 0.23 -28.15 16.88
CA GLY A 255 -0.24 -27.29 15.78
C GLY A 255 0.91 -26.47 15.18
N ASN A 256 0.75 -25.14 15.15
CA ASN A 256 1.79 -24.17 14.77
C ASN A 256 2.46 -23.48 15.98
N ALA A 257 2.35 -24.06 17.18
CA ALA A 257 2.98 -23.52 18.38
C ALA A 257 4.04 -24.49 18.95
N CYS A 258 5.10 -23.92 19.50
CA CYS A 258 6.01 -24.65 20.38
C CYS A 258 5.48 -24.58 21.81
N VAL A 259 4.94 -25.69 22.29
CA VAL A 259 4.47 -25.83 23.67
C VAL A 259 5.55 -26.52 24.49
N PRO A 260 5.71 -26.18 25.78
CA PRO A 260 6.65 -26.88 26.64
C PRO A 260 6.43 -28.40 26.55
N ASN A 261 7.51 -29.16 26.44
CA ASN A 261 7.46 -30.59 26.68
C ASN A 261 6.83 -30.77 28.06
N PRO A 262 5.94 -31.76 28.26
CA PRO A 262 5.62 -32.22 29.60
C PRO A 262 6.90 -32.78 30.22
N GLY A 263 7.74 -31.89 30.74
CA GLY A 263 8.91 -32.23 31.52
C GLY A 263 8.43 -32.66 32.90
N SER A 264 8.89 -33.83 33.34
CA SER A 264 8.90 -34.31 34.73
C SER A 264 7.83 -33.69 35.62
N CYS A 265 6.77 -34.46 35.89
CA CYS A 265 6.01 -34.30 37.12
C CYS A 265 6.94 -33.90 38.28
N GLY A 266 6.52 -32.97 39.11
CA GLY A 266 7.14 -32.79 40.41
C GLY A 266 7.06 -34.08 41.26
N ASP A 267 7.27 -33.96 42.56
CA ASP A 267 7.18 -35.11 43.46
C ASP A 267 5.73 -35.63 43.58
N THR A 268 5.37 -36.62 42.76
CA THR A 268 4.03 -37.25 42.82
C THR A 268 3.71 -37.95 44.15
N SER A 269 4.69 -38.11 45.04
CA SER A 269 4.51 -38.76 46.32
C SER A 269 4.09 -37.80 47.44
N SER A 270 4.35 -36.50 47.31
CA SER A 270 4.06 -35.51 48.36
C SER A 270 3.65 -34.12 47.87
N ASP A 271 3.62 -33.90 46.55
CA ASP A 271 3.17 -32.64 45.94
C ASP A 271 1.64 -32.64 45.75
N ARG A 272 0.96 -31.64 46.30
CA ARG A 272 -0.50 -31.48 46.20
C ARG A 272 -0.98 -31.09 44.81
N GLU A 273 -0.11 -30.57 43.95
CA GLU A 273 -0.47 -30.23 42.56
C GLU A 273 -0.30 -31.44 41.60
N ASN A 274 0.33 -32.52 42.06
CA ASN A 274 0.73 -33.67 41.24
C ASN A 274 0.51 -35.03 41.94
N CYS A 275 -0.47 -35.15 42.83
CA CYS A 275 -0.58 -36.29 43.72
C CYS A 275 -0.97 -37.59 42.98
N GLY A 276 -0.04 -38.55 42.90
CA GLY A 276 -0.23 -39.82 42.20
C GLY A 276 -0.18 -39.74 40.66
N ALA A 277 -0.50 -38.59 40.08
CA ALA A 277 -0.37 -38.29 38.64
C ALA A 277 -0.20 -36.78 38.39
N CYS A 278 0.40 -36.40 37.26
CA CYS A 278 0.66 -35.00 36.95
C CYS A 278 -0.63 -34.20 36.76
N GLY A 279 -0.75 -33.06 37.45
CA GLY A 279 -1.95 -32.24 37.47
C GLY A 279 -3.11 -32.82 38.29
N SER A 280 -2.91 -33.95 38.99
CA SER A 280 -3.89 -34.50 39.93
C SER A 280 -3.82 -33.74 41.25
N ARG A 281 -4.58 -32.63 41.32
CA ARG A 281 -4.57 -31.71 42.45
C ARG A 281 -5.41 -32.25 43.63
N CYS A 282 -4.86 -32.24 44.84
CA CYS A 282 -5.61 -32.56 46.06
C CYS A 282 -6.73 -31.54 46.33
N GLU A 283 -7.89 -32.00 46.81
CA GLU A 283 -8.96 -31.12 47.29
C GLU A 283 -8.52 -30.31 48.52
N ASP A 284 -9.29 -29.29 48.88
CA ASP A 284 -8.91 -28.31 49.92
C ASP A 284 -8.79 -28.93 51.32
N ASP A 285 -9.42 -30.07 51.58
CA ASP A 285 -9.33 -30.83 52.84
C ASP A 285 -8.42 -32.08 52.74
N GLU A 286 -7.70 -32.24 51.63
CA GLU A 286 -6.82 -33.37 51.34
C GLU A 286 -5.32 -33.00 51.35
N ILE A 287 -4.51 -33.97 51.79
CA ILE A 287 -3.05 -33.98 51.66
C ILE A 287 -2.62 -35.07 50.66
N CYS A 288 -1.43 -34.91 50.08
CA CYS A 288 -0.77 -35.93 49.30
C CYS A 288 0.19 -36.74 50.17
N GLU A 289 -0.14 -38.00 50.42
CA GLU A 289 0.71 -38.91 51.19
C GLU A 289 1.05 -40.15 50.37
N ARG A 290 2.34 -40.27 50.00
CA ARG A 290 2.87 -41.37 49.18
C ARG A 290 2.11 -41.52 47.84
N GLY A 291 1.67 -40.39 47.28
CA GLY A 291 0.95 -40.33 46.00
C GLY A 291 -0.51 -40.74 46.08
N HIS A 292 -1.10 -40.71 47.28
CA HIS A 292 -2.52 -40.89 47.50
C HIS A 292 -3.14 -39.63 48.11
N HIS A 293 -4.36 -39.33 47.66
CA HIS A 293 -5.22 -38.32 48.25
C HIS A 293 -5.72 -38.81 49.61
N VAL A 294 -5.37 -38.10 50.67
CA VAL A 294 -5.75 -38.45 52.05
C VAL A 294 -6.46 -37.27 52.69
N ARG A 295 -7.74 -37.45 53.03
CA ARG A 295 -8.54 -36.44 53.74
C ARG A 295 -8.19 -36.40 55.23
N CYS A 296 -8.04 -35.21 55.80
CA CYS A 296 -7.76 -35.08 57.23
C CYS A 296 -8.94 -35.57 58.07
N GLY A 297 -8.65 -36.37 59.11
CA GLY A 297 -9.67 -36.98 59.97
C GLY A 297 -10.34 -35.99 60.94
N ALA A 298 -11.48 -36.40 61.50
CA ALA A 298 -12.24 -35.60 62.46
C ALA A 298 -11.37 -35.14 63.65
N GLY A 299 -11.31 -33.82 63.88
CA GLY A 299 -10.50 -33.20 64.92
C GLY A 299 -9.13 -32.66 64.45
N SER A 300 -8.86 -32.65 63.14
CA SER A 300 -7.68 -32.02 62.54
C SER A 300 -8.05 -31.23 61.28
N HIS A 301 -7.29 -30.18 60.95
CA HIS A 301 -7.44 -29.38 59.73
C HIS A 301 -6.14 -29.42 58.91
N ARG A 302 -6.21 -29.01 57.64
CA ARG A 302 -5.07 -29.03 56.72
C ARG A 302 -4.25 -27.74 56.86
N GLU A 303 -2.97 -27.88 57.17
CA GLU A 303 -1.97 -26.82 57.00
C GLU A 303 -0.92 -27.28 55.97
N GLY A 304 -0.92 -26.69 54.77
CA GLY A 304 -0.04 -27.12 53.68
C GLY A 304 -0.32 -28.57 53.26
N ASN A 305 0.70 -29.44 53.33
CA ASN A 305 0.58 -30.89 53.08
C ASN A 305 0.59 -31.73 54.37
N ARG A 306 0.03 -31.19 55.47
CA ARG A 306 -0.06 -31.87 56.77
C ARG A 306 -1.43 -31.70 57.41
N CYS A 307 -1.92 -32.74 58.06
CA CYS A 307 -3.05 -32.65 58.98
C CYS A 307 -2.56 -32.24 60.38
N VAL A 308 -3.09 -31.14 60.89
CA VAL A 308 -2.75 -30.56 62.19
C VAL A 308 -3.97 -30.65 63.11
N PRO A 309 -3.83 -31.12 64.37
CA PRO A 309 -4.95 -31.17 65.31
C PRO A 309 -5.58 -29.79 65.51
N ASN A 310 -6.91 -29.74 65.60
CA ASN A 310 -7.62 -28.48 65.80
C ASN A 310 -7.25 -27.89 67.18
N PRO A 311 -6.94 -26.59 67.26
CA PRO A 311 -6.72 -25.93 68.55
C PRO A 311 -8.02 -25.92 69.39
N PRO A 312 -7.92 -25.89 70.74
CA PRO A 312 -9.06 -26.04 71.64
C PRO A 312 -10.07 -24.88 71.63
N SER A 313 -9.83 -23.81 70.87
CA SER A 313 -10.77 -22.71 70.67
C SER A 313 -10.89 -22.39 69.18
N CYS A 314 -11.61 -23.24 68.46
CA CYS A 314 -12.19 -22.84 67.19
C CYS A 314 -13.16 -21.67 67.45
N GLY A 315 -13.19 -20.68 66.56
CA GLY A 315 -14.21 -19.64 66.57
C GLY A 315 -15.61 -20.21 66.31
N ASP A 316 -16.57 -19.33 66.03
CA ASP A 316 -17.94 -19.73 65.71
C ASP A 316 -17.99 -20.42 64.34
N THR A 317 -18.00 -21.76 64.30
CA THR A 317 -18.04 -22.48 63.02
C THR A 317 -19.34 -22.33 62.25
N ASP A 318 -20.37 -21.76 62.87
CA ASP A 318 -21.69 -21.65 62.27
C ASP A 318 -21.86 -20.33 61.51
N GLN A 319 -21.10 -19.28 61.87
CA GLN A 319 -21.25 -17.93 61.30
C GLN A 319 -19.91 -17.23 61.01
N ASP A 320 -18.77 -17.81 61.37
CA ASP A 320 -17.46 -17.24 61.07
C ASP A 320 -17.00 -17.68 59.68
N ARG A 321 -16.78 -16.71 58.79
CA ARG A 321 -16.29 -16.96 57.43
C ARG A 321 -14.90 -17.57 57.41
N ASP A 322 -14.12 -17.40 58.47
CA ASP A 322 -12.77 -17.96 58.54
C ASP A 322 -12.75 -19.38 59.13
N ASN A 323 -13.89 -19.86 59.65
CA ASN A 323 -14.02 -21.15 60.33
C ASN A 323 -15.29 -21.92 59.91
N CYS A 324 -15.82 -21.70 58.70
CA CYS A 324 -17.15 -22.15 58.33
C CYS A 324 -17.25 -23.68 58.19
N GLY A 325 -17.99 -24.32 59.09
CA GLY A 325 -18.15 -25.78 59.17
C GLY A 325 -16.92 -26.52 59.74
N ALA A 326 -15.73 -25.93 59.68
CA ALA A 326 -14.50 -26.43 60.28
C ALA A 326 -13.48 -25.29 60.50
N CYS A 327 -12.61 -25.41 61.50
CA CYS A 327 -11.59 -24.40 61.79
C CYS A 327 -10.65 -24.19 60.60
N GLY A 328 -10.45 -22.94 60.18
CA GLY A 328 -9.65 -22.57 59.01
C GLY A 328 -10.32 -22.86 57.67
N SER A 329 -11.60 -23.26 57.64
CA SER A 329 -12.37 -23.38 56.40
C SER A 329 -12.92 -22.01 56.02
N HIS A 330 -12.11 -21.28 55.25
CA HIS A 330 -12.43 -19.93 54.79
C HIS A 330 -13.47 -19.98 53.66
N CYS A 331 -14.55 -19.21 53.77
CA CYS A 331 -15.49 -18.99 52.68
C CYS A 331 -14.80 -18.27 51.51
N ALA A 332 -15.16 -18.62 50.28
CA ALA A 332 -14.72 -17.86 49.10
C ALA A 332 -15.21 -16.40 49.13
N ASP A 333 -14.65 -15.56 48.26
CA ASP A 333 -14.95 -14.11 48.24
C ASP A 333 -16.44 -13.80 48.02
N ASP A 334 -17.16 -14.70 47.34
CA ASP A 334 -18.59 -14.61 47.01
C ASP A 334 -19.50 -15.49 47.92
N GLU A 335 -18.94 -16.06 48.99
CA GLU A 335 -19.63 -16.97 49.91
C GLU A 335 -19.74 -16.41 51.34
N ILE A 336 -20.85 -16.78 52.00
CA ILE A 336 -21.13 -16.54 53.42
C ILE A 336 -21.25 -17.86 54.19
N CYS A 337 -21.04 -17.80 55.50
CA CYS A 337 -21.23 -18.92 56.41
C CYS A 337 -22.59 -18.87 57.10
N VAL A 338 -23.45 -19.87 56.85
CA VAL A 338 -24.76 -19.98 57.48
C VAL A 338 -24.96 -21.37 58.06
N GLY A 339 -24.92 -21.48 59.39
CA GLY A 339 -25.07 -22.75 60.10
C GLY A 339 -23.96 -23.75 59.78
N GLY A 340 -22.76 -23.26 59.48
CA GLY A 340 -21.59 -24.08 59.17
C GLY A 340 -21.53 -24.58 57.74
N HIS A 341 -22.30 -23.98 56.84
CA HIS A 341 -22.30 -24.27 55.41
C HIS A 341 -21.89 -23.05 54.59
N HIS A 342 -21.06 -23.30 53.57
CA HIS A 342 -20.68 -22.32 52.54
C HIS A 342 -21.88 -22.07 51.63
N VAL A 343 -22.37 -20.83 51.62
CA VAL A 343 -23.52 -20.41 50.81
C VAL A 343 -23.09 -19.28 49.89
N ARG A 344 -23.11 -19.53 48.57
CA ARG A 344 -22.84 -18.50 47.55
C ARG A 344 -24.02 -17.52 47.45
N CYS A 345 -23.72 -16.22 47.40
CA CYS A 345 -24.76 -15.22 47.17
C CYS A 345 -25.36 -15.38 45.75
N GLY A 346 -26.70 -15.38 45.67
CA GLY A 346 -27.42 -15.54 44.40
C GLY A 346 -27.32 -14.31 43.51
N ALA A 347 -27.73 -14.44 42.24
CA ALA A 347 -27.74 -13.33 41.28
C ALA A 347 -28.52 -12.12 41.82
N GLY A 348 -27.89 -10.93 41.80
CA GLY A 348 -28.45 -9.67 42.31
C GLY A 348 -28.11 -9.32 43.76
N PHE A 349 -27.18 -10.06 44.39
CA PHE A 349 -26.70 -9.81 45.75
C PHE A 349 -25.17 -9.88 45.77
N HIS A 350 -24.51 -8.92 46.41
CA HIS A 350 -23.08 -8.98 46.72
C HIS A 350 -22.85 -9.30 48.19
N ARG A 351 -21.64 -9.76 48.53
CA ARG A 351 -21.25 -10.06 49.91
C ARG A 351 -20.78 -8.79 50.62
N GLU A 352 -21.44 -8.44 51.72
CA GLU A 352 -20.86 -7.58 52.75
C GLU A 352 -20.73 -8.39 54.03
N ASP A 353 -19.51 -8.50 54.55
CA ASP A 353 -19.19 -9.34 55.70
C ASP A 353 -19.73 -10.77 55.55
N ASN A 354 -20.62 -11.21 56.46
CA ASN A 354 -21.27 -12.52 56.43
C ASN A 354 -22.74 -12.45 55.98
N ALA A 355 -23.10 -11.44 55.19
CA ALA A 355 -24.46 -11.27 54.66
C ALA A 355 -24.45 -11.11 53.14
N CYS A 356 -25.43 -11.72 52.48
CA CYS A 356 -25.78 -11.38 51.11
C CYS A 356 -26.70 -10.16 51.14
N VAL A 357 -26.17 -9.02 50.73
CA VAL A 357 -26.92 -7.76 50.62
C VAL A 357 -27.40 -7.60 49.18
N PRO A 358 -28.64 -7.15 48.94
CA PRO A 358 -29.08 -6.82 47.60
C PRO A 358 -28.10 -5.82 47.00
N GLU A 359 -27.66 -6.05 45.76
CA GLU A 359 -26.82 -5.07 45.08
C GLU A 359 -27.59 -3.75 45.04
N ALA A 360 -27.11 -2.74 45.77
CA ALA A 360 -27.48 -1.36 45.53
C ALA A 360 -26.88 -1.00 44.17
N CYS A 361 -27.61 -1.36 43.13
CA CYS A 361 -27.26 -1.07 41.75
C CYS A 361 -27.01 0.43 41.63
N GLY A 362 -25.97 0.81 40.89
CA GLY A 362 -25.87 2.16 40.37
C GLY A 362 -27.08 2.51 39.49
N ASP A 363 -27.01 3.67 38.83
CA ASP A 363 -28.05 4.16 37.92
C ASP A 363 -28.33 3.16 36.77
N THR A 364 -29.41 2.38 36.83
CA THR A 364 -29.74 1.42 35.76
C THR A 364 -30.21 2.06 34.47
N ASP A 365 -30.48 3.36 34.49
CA ASP A 365 -30.98 4.11 33.34
C ASP A 365 -29.82 4.69 32.52
N HIS A 366 -28.68 5.01 33.15
CA HIS A 366 -27.54 5.64 32.50
C HIS A 366 -26.18 4.95 32.75
N ASP A 367 -26.08 3.98 33.66
CA ASP A 367 -24.83 3.25 33.93
C ASP A 367 -24.63 2.10 32.94
N ARG A 368 -23.61 2.21 32.09
CA ARG A 368 -23.23 1.18 31.12
C ARG A 368 -22.89 -0.17 31.76
N ASN A 369 -22.46 -0.23 33.01
CA ASN A 369 -22.19 -1.51 33.67
C ASN A 369 -23.45 -2.17 34.24
N ASN A 370 -24.56 -1.43 34.34
CA ASN A 370 -25.80 -1.83 35.00
C ASN A 370 -27.05 -1.58 34.14
N CYS A 371 -26.92 -1.64 32.80
CA CYS A 371 -27.94 -1.12 31.91
C CYS A 371 -29.20 -1.98 31.86
N GLY A 372 -30.30 -1.46 32.42
CA GLY A 372 -31.59 -2.15 32.56
C GLY A 372 -31.61 -3.31 33.56
N ALA A 373 -30.44 -3.80 34.01
CA ALA A 373 -30.26 -4.79 35.06
C ALA A 373 -28.82 -4.75 35.60
N CYS A 374 -28.62 -5.09 36.87
CA CYS A 374 -27.29 -5.06 37.50
C CYS A 374 -26.29 -6.01 36.82
N GLY A 375 -25.06 -5.53 36.61
CA GLY A 375 -24.00 -6.26 35.89
C GLY A 375 -24.21 -6.39 34.38
N ASN A 376 -25.29 -5.82 33.83
CA ASN A 376 -25.63 -5.93 32.42
C ASN A 376 -24.86 -4.88 31.58
N ARG A 377 -23.61 -5.21 31.26
CA ARG A 377 -22.69 -4.30 30.57
C ARG A 377 -23.07 -4.05 29.10
N CYS A 378 -23.15 -2.79 28.65
CA CYS A 378 -23.33 -2.49 27.21
C CYS A 378 -22.09 -2.86 26.39
N GLY A 379 -22.27 -3.20 25.11
CA GLY A 379 -21.17 -3.51 24.18
C GLY A 379 -20.23 -2.32 23.93
N ASP A 380 -19.12 -2.56 23.24
CA ASP A 380 -18.02 -1.59 23.09
C ASP A 380 -18.36 -0.33 22.28
N ASP A 381 -19.50 -0.29 21.61
CA ASP A 381 -20.02 0.89 20.90
C ASP A 381 -21.40 1.34 21.40
N GLU A 382 -21.82 0.88 22.59
CA GLU A 382 -23.16 1.11 23.14
C GLU A 382 -23.11 1.92 24.44
N ILE A 383 -24.10 2.79 24.64
CA ILE A 383 -24.40 3.48 25.89
C ILE A 383 -25.65 2.90 26.55
N CYS A 384 -25.90 3.25 27.82
CA CYS A 384 -27.18 3.02 28.46
C CYS A 384 -28.04 4.27 28.35
N ASP A 385 -29.15 4.17 27.61
CA ASP A 385 -30.11 5.26 27.43
C ASP A 385 -31.48 4.80 27.96
N HIS A 386 -31.89 5.35 29.10
CA HIS A 386 -33.14 4.99 29.79
C HIS A 386 -33.29 3.47 30.00
N GLY A 387 -32.21 2.82 30.43
CA GLY A 387 -32.19 1.40 30.77
C GLY A 387 -32.18 0.46 29.57
N ARG A 388 -31.85 0.98 28.38
CA ARG A 388 -31.70 0.20 27.15
C ARG A 388 -30.35 0.47 26.51
N ARG A 389 -29.76 -0.58 25.92
CA ARG A 389 -28.52 -0.47 25.15
C ARG A 389 -28.81 0.27 23.85
N ALA A 390 -28.11 1.37 23.61
CA ALA A 390 -28.26 2.18 22.41
C ALA A 390 -26.88 2.45 21.79
N ARG A 391 -26.79 2.33 20.45
CA ARG A 391 -25.59 2.74 19.71
C ARG A 391 -25.64 4.24 19.45
N CYS A 392 -24.49 4.91 19.53
CA CYS A 392 -24.41 6.32 19.15
C CYS A 392 -24.74 6.49 17.65
N GLY A 393 -25.63 7.42 17.35
CA GLY A 393 -26.04 7.73 15.98
C GLY A 393 -24.93 8.35 15.15
N ALA A 394 -25.11 8.40 13.83
CA ALA A 394 -24.12 8.99 12.92
C ALA A 394 -23.70 10.41 13.36
N GLY A 395 -22.38 10.64 13.44
CA GLY A 395 -21.80 11.92 13.86
C GLY A 395 -21.54 12.08 15.37
N HIS A 396 -21.65 11.02 16.16
CA HIS A 396 -21.34 11.00 17.60
C HIS A 396 -20.46 9.80 17.93
N HIS A 397 -19.56 9.92 18.90
CA HIS A 397 -18.75 8.82 19.44
C HIS A 397 -18.96 8.69 20.96
N ARG A 398 -18.58 7.53 21.52
CA ARG A 398 -18.84 7.23 22.93
C ARG A 398 -17.68 7.70 23.80
N GLU A 399 -17.97 8.63 24.70
CA GLU A 399 -17.11 8.94 25.86
C GLU A 399 -17.86 8.57 27.15
N GLY A 400 -17.38 7.54 27.86
CA GLY A 400 -18.07 7.03 29.05
C GLY A 400 -19.49 6.55 28.75
N ASN A 401 -20.50 7.15 29.41
CA ASN A 401 -21.92 6.85 29.22
C ASN A 401 -22.66 7.88 28.32
N ALA A 402 -21.93 8.77 27.64
CA ALA A 402 -22.52 9.78 26.77
C ALA A 402 -22.14 9.57 25.31
N CYS A 403 -23.10 9.81 24.40
CA CYS A 403 -22.80 10.03 22.99
C CYS A 403 -22.43 11.50 22.82
N VAL A 404 -21.15 11.75 22.61
CA VAL A 404 -20.62 13.10 22.43
C VAL A 404 -20.66 13.42 20.93
N PRO A 405 -21.17 14.60 20.52
CA PRO A 405 -21.10 15.04 19.14
C PRO A 405 -19.64 15.04 18.70
N ASN A 406 -19.35 14.52 17.51
CA ASN A 406 -18.02 14.58 16.95
C ASN A 406 -17.64 16.05 16.75
N GLY A 407 -16.89 16.62 17.71
CA GLY A 407 -16.15 17.85 17.50
C GLY A 407 -15.18 17.63 16.34
N ASN A 408 -15.01 18.65 15.48
CA ASN A 408 -14.27 18.55 14.22
C ASN A 408 -13.04 17.62 14.31
N SER A 409 -13.19 16.46 13.66
CA SER A 409 -12.13 15.52 13.29
C SER A 409 -11.21 15.06 14.42
N CYS A 410 -11.70 14.15 15.27
CA CYS A 410 -10.79 13.13 15.77
C CYS A 410 -10.55 12.17 14.58
N GLY A 411 -9.29 12.04 14.17
CA GLY A 411 -8.90 11.14 13.09
C GLY A 411 -9.04 9.66 13.50
N ASP A 412 -8.49 8.78 12.67
CA ASP A 412 -8.50 7.33 12.92
C ASP A 412 -7.73 6.98 14.21
N THR A 413 -8.39 6.65 15.32
CA THR A 413 -7.67 6.35 16.58
C THR A 413 -6.82 5.09 16.52
N ASP A 414 -6.99 4.26 15.49
CA ASP A 414 -6.24 3.03 15.30
C ASP A 414 -4.96 3.25 14.49
N ASN A 415 -4.98 4.18 13.53
CA ASN A 415 -3.86 4.42 12.60
C ASN A 415 -3.54 5.91 12.38
N ASP A 416 -3.98 6.80 13.25
CA ASP A 416 -3.61 8.22 13.26
C ASP A 416 -2.68 8.49 14.44
N ARG A 417 -1.46 8.94 14.09
CA ARG A 417 -0.42 9.27 15.04
C ARG A 417 -0.80 10.45 15.94
N ASP A 418 -1.70 11.33 15.53
CA ASP A 418 -2.15 12.47 16.34
C ASP A 418 -3.29 12.09 17.32
N HIS A 419 -3.86 10.87 17.19
CA HIS A 419 -5.02 10.42 17.95
C HIS A 419 -4.90 8.95 18.44
N CYS A 420 -3.69 8.46 18.70
CA CYS A 420 -3.44 7.03 18.90
C CYS A 420 -4.03 6.47 20.20
N GLY A 421 -5.00 5.55 20.07
CA GLY A 421 -5.75 4.98 21.18
C GLY A 421 -6.68 5.98 21.90
N GLY A 422 -6.78 7.21 21.40
CA GLY A 422 -7.63 8.26 21.94
C GLY A 422 -7.33 9.64 21.37
N CYS A 423 -8.33 10.50 21.32
CA CYS A 423 -8.22 11.80 20.66
C CYS A 423 -7.18 12.72 21.33
N GLY A 424 -6.19 13.20 20.56
CA GLY A 424 -5.10 14.05 21.03
C GLY A 424 -3.93 13.29 21.66
N ASN A 425 -3.97 11.96 21.70
CA ASN A 425 -2.86 11.13 22.15
C ASN A 425 -1.84 10.96 21.03
N ARG A 426 -0.97 11.97 20.90
CA ARG A 426 0.07 11.98 19.88
C ARG A 426 1.20 11.00 20.20
N CYS A 427 1.64 10.19 19.21
CA CYS A 427 2.83 9.35 19.37
C CYS A 427 4.12 10.19 19.42
N GLU A 428 5.16 9.69 20.10
CA GLU A 428 6.50 10.30 20.09
C GLU A 428 7.15 10.27 18.70
N ASP A 429 8.28 10.95 18.53
CA ASP A 429 8.88 11.15 17.21
C ASP A 429 9.42 9.89 16.56
N ASP A 430 9.77 8.88 17.34
CA ASP A 430 10.21 7.55 16.91
C ASP A 430 9.08 6.50 16.93
N GLU A 431 7.82 6.92 17.09
CA GLU A 431 6.67 6.03 17.26
C GLU A 431 5.59 6.23 16.19
N VAL A 432 4.88 5.15 15.89
CA VAL A 432 3.69 5.07 15.04
C VAL A 432 2.49 4.58 15.85
N CYS A 433 1.29 4.74 15.31
CA CYS A 433 0.06 4.16 15.81
C CYS A 433 -0.30 2.92 15.00
N ASP A 434 -0.34 1.75 15.64
CA ASP A 434 -0.82 0.51 15.02
C ASP A 434 -1.93 -0.06 15.91
N LYS A 435 -3.14 -0.15 15.37
CA LYS A 435 -4.35 -0.65 16.06
C LYS A 435 -4.58 0.04 17.41
N GLY A 436 -4.32 1.33 17.48
CA GLY A 436 -4.56 2.16 18.67
C GLY A 436 -3.47 2.05 19.73
N HIS A 437 -2.34 1.42 19.40
CA HIS A 437 -1.18 1.31 20.27
C HIS A 437 0.01 2.09 19.71
N ARG A 438 0.73 2.79 20.59
CA ARG A 438 2.00 3.46 20.28
C ARG A 438 3.08 2.40 20.12
N VAL A 439 3.60 2.26 18.91
CA VAL A 439 4.66 1.30 18.55
C VAL A 439 5.92 2.07 18.17
N ARG A 440 7.03 1.79 18.85
CA ARG A 440 8.31 2.42 18.58
C ARG A 440 9.04 1.72 17.43
N CYS A 441 9.51 2.48 16.45
CA CYS A 441 10.28 1.92 15.35
C CYS A 441 11.62 1.39 15.87
N THR A 442 11.92 0.12 15.59
CA THR A 442 13.10 -0.57 16.10
C THR A 442 14.37 -0.22 15.30
N THR A 443 15.54 -0.61 15.82
CA THR A 443 16.84 -0.39 15.17
C THR A 443 16.84 -0.94 13.74
N GLY A 444 17.04 -0.06 12.76
CA GLY A 444 16.99 -0.40 11.32
C GLY A 444 15.74 0.09 10.60
N TYR A 445 14.83 0.81 11.28
CA TYR A 445 13.64 1.43 10.70
C TYR A 445 13.56 2.91 11.13
N HIS A 446 12.96 3.76 10.31
CA HIS A 446 12.65 5.16 10.65
C HIS A 446 11.18 5.48 10.35
N ARG A 447 10.67 6.53 10.99
CA ARG A 447 9.24 6.89 10.93
C ARG A 447 8.95 7.85 9.79
N GLU A 448 8.23 7.37 8.78
CA GLU A 448 7.60 8.21 7.74
C GLU A 448 6.09 8.25 7.96
N GLY A 449 5.56 9.41 8.37
CA GLY A 449 4.15 9.54 8.72
C GLY A 449 3.75 8.59 9.86
N ASN A 450 2.79 7.70 9.61
CA ASN A 450 2.36 6.66 10.55
C ASN A 450 2.92 5.26 10.21
N ARG A 451 4.07 5.16 9.56
CA ARG A 451 4.70 3.88 9.20
C ARG A 451 6.16 3.82 9.64
N CYS A 452 6.55 2.68 10.21
CA CYS A 452 7.96 2.33 10.34
C CYS A 452 8.44 1.80 8.99
N VAL A 453 9.23 2.59 8.30
CA VAL A 453 9.82 2.24 7.02
C VAL A 453 11.21 1.68 7.30
N ALA A 454 11.52 0.53 6.71
CA ALA A 454 12.86 -0.03 6.79
C ALA A 454 13.84 1.05 6.32
N ASN A 455 14.96 1.20 7.02
CA ASN A 455 16.05 2.01 6.52
C ASN A 455 16.48 1.38 5.21
N GLY A 456 15.97 1.89 4.09
CA GLY A 456 16.42 1.51 2.77
C GLY A 456 17.92 1.74 2.70
N ASN A 457 18.62 0.93 1.89
CA ASN A 457 20.06 1.03 1.66
C ASN A 457 20.53 2.37 1.04
N SER A 458 19.82 3.48 1.21
CA SER A 458 20.25 4.81 0.85
C SER A 458 19.81 5.85 1.87
N CYS A 459 20.07 5.61 3.15
CA CYS A 459 20.44 6.79 3.92
C CYS A 459 21.68 7.36 3.23
N GLY A 460 21.60 8.59 2.73
CA GLY A 460 22.74 9.25 2.15
C GLY A 460 23.89 9.36 3.16
N ASP A 461 24.87 10.20 2.88
CA ASP A 461 25.97 10.43 3.80
C ASP A 461 25.48 11.08 5.11
N THR A 462 25.24 10.31 6.18
CA THR A 462 24.82 10.89 7.47
C THR A 462 25.89 11.76 8.12
N GLY A 463 27.12 11.71 7.61
CA GLY A 463 28.24 12.55 8.00
C GLY A 463 28.25 13.92 7.33
N ASN A 464 27.72 14.04 6.11
CA ASN A 464 27.90 15.23 5.26
C ASN A 464 26.71 15.54 4.33
N ASP A 465 25.56 14.94 4.56
CA ASP A 465 24.29 15.22 3.87
C ASP A 465 23.36 15.99 4.79
N ARG A 466 23.02 17.20 4.37
CA ARG A 466 22.14 18.11 5.09
C ARG A 466 20.73 17.57 5.31
N ASN A 467 20.24 16.65 4.48
CA ASN A 467 18.92 16.06 4.66
C ASN A 467 18.94 14.84 5.59
N ASN A 468 20.13 14.35 5.97
CA ASN A 468 20.32 13.11 6.73
C ASN A 468 21.32 13.28 7.89
N CYS A 469 21.42 14.47 8.49
CA CYS A 469 22.53 14.80 9.38
C CYS A 469 22.45 14.09 10.73
N GLY A 470 23.38 13.17 10.99
CA GLY A 470 23.41 12.34 12.21
C GLY A 470 22.34 11.24 12.27
N ALA A 471 21.23 11.39 11.54
CA ALA A 471 20.17 10.41 11.35
C ALA A 471 19.43 10.65 10.03
N CYS A 472 18.88 9.59 9.43
CA CYS A 472 18.15 9.69 8.16
C CYS A 472 16.92 10.60 8.30
N GLY A 473 16.73 11.53 7.36
CA GLY A 473 15.65 12.52 7.40
C GLY A 473 15.85 13.66 8.41
N ASN A 474 16.93 13.66 9.20
CA ASN A 474 17.24 14.75 10.11
C ASN A 474 17.86 15.92 9.35
N ARG A 475 17.02 16.85 8.92
CA ARG A 475 17.41 17.97 8.06
C ARG A 475 18.03 19.11 8.87
N CYS A 476 19.18 19.65 8.46
CA CYS A 476 19.74 20.83 9.12
C CYS A 476 18.86 22.08 8.95
N GLY A 477 18.83 22.96 9.95
CA GLY A 477 18.11 24.23 9.92
C GLY A 477 18.65 25.20 8.86
N ASP A 478 17.97 26.33 8.65
CA ASP A 478 18.23 27.18 7.47
C ASP A 478 19.65 27.76 7.38
N ASP A 479 20.30 28.00 8.52
CA ASP A 479 21.68 28.50 8.58
C ASP A 479 22.68 27.42 9.03
N GLU A 480 22.31 26.14 8.90
CA GLU A 480 23.10 25.00 9.35
C GLU A 480 23.55 24.09 8.19
N VAL A 481 24.74 23.54 8.33
CA VAL A 481 25.31 22.48 7.50
C VAL A 481 25.51 21.21 8.34
N CYS A 482 25.74 20.09 7.66
CA CYS A 482 26.09 18.82 8.29
C CYS A 482 27.59 18.58 8.21
N GLU A 483 28.26 18.51 9.36
CA GLU A 483 29.67 18.15 9.44
C GLU A 483 29.86 17.01 10.43
N HIS A 484 30.38 15.88 9.94
CA HIS A 484 30.58 14.65 10.72
C HIS A 484 29.31 14.20 11.47
N GLY A 485 28.15 14.40 10.85
CA GLY A 485 26.85 14.01 11.40
C GLY A 485 26.35 14.89 12.52
N LYS A 486 26.84 16.13 12.60
CA LYS A 486 26.37 17.15 13.53
C LYS A 486 25.90 18.38 12.77
N HIS A 487 24.84 19.00 13.31
CA HIS A 487 24.37 20.30 12.86
C HIS A 487 25.37 21.37 13.28
N VAL A 488 25.94 22.07 12.31
CA VAL A 488 26.89 23.16 12.52
C VAL A 488 26.31 24.42 11.91
N LYS A 489 26.15 25.47 12.71
CA LYS A 489 25.72 26.79 12.21
C LYS A 489 26.88 27.46 11.48
N CYS A 490 26.59 28.12 10.36
CA CYS A 490 27.58 28.95 9.69
C CYS A 490 27.94 30.17 10.57
N ASP A 491 29.23 30.46 10.67
CA ASP A 491 29.76 31.60 11.45
C ASP A 491 29.33 32.96 10.86
N GLU A 492 29.45 34.02 11.66
CA GLU A 492 29.14 35.39 11.22
C GLU A 492 29.95 35.79 9.97
N GLY A 493 29.24 36.28 8.95
CA GLY A 493 29.83 36.64 7.65
C GLY A 493 29.83 35.51 6.62
N PHE A 494 29.25 34.35 6.94
CA PHE A 494 29.02 33.24 6.01
C PHE A 494 27.51 32.96 5.88
N HIS A 495 27.11 32.39 4.75
CA HIS A 495 25.76 31.90 4.52
C HIS A 495 25.80 30.47 3.97
N ARG A 496 24.67 29.77 4.10
CA ARG A 496 24.57 28.38 3.70
C ARG A 496 24.19 28.24 2.22
N GLU A 497 25.10 27.70 1.41
CA GLU A 497 24.82 27.18 0.06
C GLU A 497 24.92 25.66 0.06
N GLY A 498 23.80 24.95 -0.15
CA GLY A 498 23.77 23.49 -0.07
C GLY A 498 24.18 22.99 1.33
N ASN A 499 25.23 22.17 1.38
CA ASN A 499 25.87 21.70 2.63
C ASN A 499 27.22 22.38 2.91
N SER A 500 27.38 23.65 2.51
CA SER A 500 28.62 24.40 2.72
C SER A 500 28.35 25.82 3.22
N CYS A 501 29.19 26.27 4.15
CA CYS A 501 29.22 27.65 4.59
C CYS A 501 30.10 28.45 3.62
N VAL A 502 29.49 29.35 2.87
CA VAL A 502 30.13 30.18 1.85
C VAL A 502 30.23 31.61 2.39
N ALA A 503 31.39 32.23 2.22
CA ALA A 503 31.62 33.60 2.68
C ALA A 503 30.68 34.56 1.96
N ASN A 504 30.04 35.46 2.71
CA ASN A 504 29.23 36.52 2.14
C ASN A 504 30.15 37.46 1.34
N CYS A 505 29.76 37.78 0.11
CA CYS A 505 30.62 38.56 -0.76
C CYS A 505 30.67 40.04 -0.33
N ALA A 506 31.87 40.64 -0.42
CA ALA A 506 32.15 42.03 -0.08
C ALA A 506 32.21 42.95 -1.33
N GLY A 507 31.25 42.80 -2.24
CA GLY A 507 31.10 43.61 -3.45
C GLY A 507 31.63 42.93 -4.73
N GLY A 508 30.78 42.91 -5.78
CA GLY A 508 31.06 42.26 -7.07
C GLY A 508 30.39 40.89 -7.24
N CYS A 509 29.10 40.80 -6.92
CA CYS A 509 28.38 39.54 -6.76
C CYS A 509 27.53 39.18 -7.98
N ASN A 510 27.47 37.91 -8.35
CA ASN A 510 26.54 37.36 -9.34
C ASN A 510 25.13 37.24 -8.74
N GLY A 511 24.10 37.06 -9.60
CA GLY A 511 22.70 37.15 -9.20
C GLY A 511 22.20 36.18 -8.12
N ASN A 512 22.94 35.10 -7.84
CA ASN A 512 22.58 34.10 -6.83
C ASN A 512 23.27 34.30 -5.47
N ASP A 513 24.28 35.16 -5.41
CA ASP A 513 25.09 35.35 -4.20
C ASP A 513 24.29 36.07 -3.10
N LYS A 514 24.63 35.82 -1.84
CA LYS A 514 24.11 36.58 -0.70
C LYS A 514 25.07 37.68 -0.28
N VAL A 515 24.51 38.85 0.04
CA VAL A 515 25.24 40.06 0.41
C VAL A 515 24.77 40.52 1.79
N THR A 516 25.74 40.72 2.69
CA THR A 516 25.49 41.34 4.00
C THR A 516 25.28 42.84 3.82
N ILE A 517 24.18 43.36 4.36
CA ILE A 517 23.87 44.79 4.40
C ILE A 517 23.44 45.21 5.80
N CYS A 518 23.66 46.47 6.13
CA CYS A 518 23.10 47.09 7.31
C CYS A 518 21.78 47.75 6.92
N HIS A 519 20.68 47.16 7.39
CA HIS A 519 19.34 47.64 7.10
C HIS A 519 18.93 48.73 8.07
N ARG A 520 18.49 49.89 7.55
CA ARG A 520 17.99 51.05 8.29
C ARG A 520 16.50 51.22 8.02
N PRO A 521 15.61 50.78 8.93
CA PRO A 521 14.17 50.87 8.72
C PRO A 521 13.70 52.30 8.41
N PRO A 522 12.89 52.52 7.37
CA PRO A 522 12.32 53.84 7.06
C PRO A 522 11.52 54.40 8.25
N GLY A 523 11.91 55.57 8.74
CA GLY A 523 11.28 56.21 9.90
C GLY A 523 11.84 55.79 11.28
N ASN A 524 12.75 54.82 11.34
CA ASN A 524 13.47 54.45 12.58
C ASN A 524 14.96 54.12 12.29
N PRO A 525 15.78 55.12 11.92
CA PRO A 525 17.19 54.92 11.57
C PRO A 525 18.07 54.50 12.76
N SER A 526 17.53 54.53 13.99
CA SER A 526 18.19 54.09 15.21
C SER A 526 18.14 52.57 15.39
N ASN A 527 17.23 51.87 14.71
CA ASN A 527 17.06 50.42 14.77
C ASN A 527 17.74 49.73 13.59
N GLU A 528 18.96 50.13 13.30
CA GLU A 528 19.74 49.49 12.25
C GLU A 528 20.16 48.09 12.69
N HIS A 529 20.03 47.12 11.79
CA HIS A 529 20.43 45.75 12.05
C HIS A 529 21.01 45.11 10.80
N THR A 530 21.99 44.25 11.01
CA THR A 530 22.66 43.52 9.94
C THR A 530 21.72 42.43 9.41
N ILE A 531 21.46 42.44 8.11
CA ILE A 531 20.68 41.41 7.41
C ILE A 531 21.46 40.87 6.21
N THR A 532 21.07 39.69 5.75
CA THR A 532 21.64 39.06 4.57
C THR A 532 20.58 38.99 3.47
N VAL A 533 20.84 39.62 2.32
CA VAL A 533 19.90 39.69 1.20
C VAL A 533 20.49 39.06 -0.06
N GLY A 534 19.65 38.68 -1.03
CA GLY A 534 20.16 38.27 -2.34
C GLY A 534 20.82 39.45 -3.06
N ALA A 535 21.89 39.20 -3.82
CA ALA A 535 22.58 40.21 -4.62
C ALA A 535 21.62 41.00 -5.54
N SER A 536 20.56 40.36 -6.04
CA SER A 536 19.49 40.98 -6.83
C SER A 536 18.63 41.99 -6.05
N ALA A 537 18.54 41.86 -4.73
CA ALA A 537 17.78 42.76 -3.86
C ALA A 537 18.61 43.95 -3.35
N VAL A 538 19.94 43.89 -3.45
CA VAL A 538 20.86 44.94 -3.00
C VAL A 538 20.52 46.31 -3.58
N PRO A 539 20.23 46.48 -4.89
CA PRO A 539 19.89 47.80 -5.43
C PRO A 539 18.64 48.42 -4.78
N ALA A 540 17.65 47.60 -4.43
CA ALA A 540 16.44 48.07 -3.76
C ALA A 540 16.73 48.51 -2.32
N HIS A 541 17.53 47.74 -1.59
CA HIS A 541 17.95 48.08 -0.23
C HIS A 541 18.78 49.37 -0.18
N LEU A 542 19.77 49.52 -1.08
CA LEU A 542 20.57 50.74 -1.17
C LEU A 542 19.75 51.97 -1.56
N ALA A 543 18.69 51.80 -2.37
CA ALA A 543 17.78 52.88 -2.73
C ALA A 543 16.96 53.42 -1.55
N HIS A 544 16.78 52.61 -0.49
CA HIS A 544 16.01 52.95 0.71
C HIS A 544 16.89 53.35 1.92
N GLY A 545 18.20 53.54 1.73
CA GLY A 545 19.11 54.09 2.76
C GLY A 545 19.93 53.05 3.53
N ASP A 546 19.90 51.79 3.11
CA ASP A 546 20.77 50.74 3.63
C ASP A 546 22.19 50.88 3.08
N HIS A 547 23.18 50.28 3.73
CA HIS A 547 24.56 50.25 3.23
C HIS A 547 25.13 48.83 3.20
N LEU A 548 26.12 48.62 2.34
CA LEU A 548 26.82 47.35 2.21
C LEU A 548 27.69 47.08 3.45
N GLY A 549 27.72 45.84 3.90
CA GLY A 549 28.46 45.40 5.09
C GLY A 549 27.60 45.40 6.35
N PRO A 550 28.12 44.83 7.46
CA PRO A 550 27.41 44.82 8.74
C PRO A 550 27.24 46.23 9.30
N CYS A 551 26.22 46.44 10.13
CA CYS A 551 26.09 47.68 10.89
C CYS A 551 27.31 47.85 11.81
N ALA A 552 27.83 49.06 11.91
CA ALA A 552 28.88 49.35 12.87
C ALA A 552 28.32 49.16 14.29
N ASP A 553 28.85 48.20 15.05
CA ASP A 553 28.39 47.85 16.39
C ASP A 553 28.19 49.08 17.30
N GLY A 554 26.93 49.52 17.41
CA GLY A 554 26.48 50.38 18.47
C GLY A 554 26.18 49.51 19.70
N LYS A 555 27.18 49.25 20.53
CA LYS A 555 26.94 48.73 21.90
C LYS A 555 25.86 49.55 22.60
N HIS A 556 24.74 48.92 22.96
CA HIS A 556 23.95 49.02 24.20
C HIS A 556 22.73 48.07 24.00
N GLY A 557 22.49 46.96 24.69
CA GLY A 557 22.74 46.61 26.08
C GLY A 557 21.48 46.85 26.93
N GLY A 558 20.65 45.82 27.12
CA GLY A 558 19.76 45.67 28.29
C GLY A 558 18.26 45.81 28.08
N GLY A 559 17.54 44.70 28.28
CA GLY A 559 16.08 44.57 28.36
C GLY A 559 15.70 43.11 28.49
#